data_AF-M4PLU9-F1
#
_entry.id   AF-M4PLU9-F1
#
_cell.length_a   1.000
_cell.length_b   1.000
_cell.length_c   1.000
_cell.angle_alpha   90.00
_cell.angle_beta   90.00
_cell.angle_gamma   90.00
#
_symmetry.space_group_name_H-M   'P 1'
#
loop_
_entity.id
_entity.type
_entity.pdbx_description
1 polymer ?
#
loop_
_entity_poly.entity_id
_entity_poly.type
_entity_poly.pdbx_seq_one_letter_code
_entity_poly.pdbx_strand_id
1 'polypeptide(L)'
;AELPKNISTLASAVADIVPSVKGIARRTADDDKLVNAARFSAQATARFFRNLQSWRLDGLDALQKTDVVINGNNDVQLALQSLNKLVDVLPRGFTLGKSGDPGEIVEKELAKAMKAVEAAAARLVALRNKPRDPFAAYEVKVHEAILDAASAVTSAVAELVRAATAAQKDIVQAGRGASSRTAFYKKNNRWTEGLISAAKAVAAATNTLIETADGVLSGRNSPEQLIVASNDVAASTAQLVAASRVRAVGGIASRTQEGLETASKAVGAACRALVRQVQALLRPSAEDAVDYSKLGAHEFKVREMEQQVEILQLENALSAARSRLGEMRKISYQEE
;
A
#
# COMPACT_ATOMS: atom_id res chain seq x y z
N ALA A 1 -3.88 -11.22 -25.34
CA ALA A 1 -3.94 -10.17 -24.30
C ALA A 1 -3.50 -10.66 -22.91
N GLU A 2 -3.71 -11.93 -22.54
CA GLU A 2 -3.37 -12.42 -21.20
C GLU A 2 -1.88 -12.68 -20.95
N LEU A 3 -1.11 -13.07 -21.96
CA LEU A 3 0.31 -13.41 -21.79
C LEU A 3 1.15 -12.24 -21.22
N PRO A 4 1.07 -11.00 -21.73
CA PRO A 4 1.77 -9.86 -21.13
C PRO A 4 1.37 -9.59 -19.67
N LYS A 5 0.08 -9.75 -19.35
CA LYS A 5 -0.45 -9.59 -17.99
C LYS A 5 0.11 -10.66 -17.04
N ASN A 6 0.18 -11.92 -17.49
CA ASN A 6 0.70 -13.04 -16.71
C ASN A 6 2.21 -12.92 -16.47
N ILE A 7 2.97 -12.51 -17.49
CA ILE A 7 4.40 -12.22 -17.37
C ILE A 7 4.64 -11.07 -16.38
N SER A 8 3.89 -9.97 -16.51
CA SER A 8 3.97 -8.83 -15.59
C SER A 8 3.65 -9.24 -14.16
N THR A 9 2.61 -10.05 -13.96
CA THR A 9 2.23 -10.57 -12.63
C THR A 9 3.33 -11.43 -12.01
N LEU A 10 3.93 -12.34 -12.78
CA LEU A 10 5.04 -13.18 -12.29
C LEU A 10 6.28 -12.35 -11.99
N ALA A 11 6.62 -11.40 -12.86
CA ALA A 11 7.77 -10.52 -12.69
C ALA A 11 7.64 -9.68 -11.41
N SER A 12 6.48 -9.04 -11.20
CA SER A 12 6.21 -8.26 -9.98
C SER A 12 6.25 -9.12 -8.74
N ALA A 13 5.62 -10.30 -8.75
CA ALA A 13 5.63 -11.21 -7.60
C ALA A 13 7.06 -11.64 -7.22
N VAL A 14 7.90 -11.97 -8.20
CA VAL A 14 9.31 -12.34 -7.94
C VAL A 14 10.14 -11.15 -7.51
N ALA A 15 9.87 -9.95 -8.05
CA ALA A 15 10.53 -8.72 -7.63
C ALA A 15 10.21 -8.38 -6.16
N ASP A 16 8.99 -8.62 -5.70
CA ASP A 16 8.56 -8.38 -4.32
C ASP A 16 9.18 -9.38 -3.32
N ILE A 17 9.50 -10.60 -3.76
CA ILE A 17 10.13 -11.63 -2.92
C ILE A 17 11.53 -11.20 -2.46
N VAL A 18 12.34 -10.59 -3.33
CA VAL A 18 13.73 -10.26 -3.02
C VAL A 18 13.88 -9.27 -1.83
N PRO A 19 13.22 -8.10 -1.81
CA PRO A 19 13.29 -7.19 -0.67
C PRO A 19 12.64 -7.79 0.60
N SER A 20 11.56 -8.57 0.44
CA SER A 20 10.91 -9.26 1.57
C SER A 20 11.84 -10.26 2.25
N VAL A 21 12.52 -11.10 1.46
CA VAL A 21 13.51 -12.06 1.99
C VAL A 21 14.69 -11.33 2.60
N LYS A 22 15.16 -10.23 2.00
CA LYS A 22 16.24 -9.42 2.57
C LYS A 22 15.87 -8.82 3.94
N GLY A 23 14.62 -8.42 4.13
CA GLY A 23 14.12 -7.97 5.44
C GLY A 23 14.15 -9.08 6.49
N ILE A 24 13.68 -10.27 6.10
CA ILE A 24 13.67 -11.46 6.97
C ILE A 24 15.10 -11.93 7.30
N ALA A 25 15.97 -12.03 6.29
CA ALA A 25 17.29 -12.62 6.38
C ALA A 25 18.19 -11.87 7.38
N ARG A 26 18.05 -10.54 7.47
CA ARG A 26 18.70 -9.68 8.47
C ARG A 26 18.36 -10.01 9.92
N ARG A 27 17.27 -10.74 10.16
CA ARG A 27 16.79 -11.13 11.50
C ARG A 27 17.12 -12.58 11.83
N THR A 28 17.88 -13.26 10.99
CA THR A 28 18.18 -14.68 11.10
C THR A 28 19.68 -14.92 11.02
N ALA A 29 20.17 -15.97 11.67
CA ALA A 29 21.60 -16.33 11.63
C ALA A 29 22.05 -16.84 10.24
N ASP A 30 21.12 -17.29 9.39
CA ASP A 30 21.36 -17.85 8.05
C ASP A 30 21.03 -16.83 6.92
N ASP A 31 21.40 -15.55 7.10
CA ASP A 31 21.12 -14.44 6.15
C ASP A 31 21.58 -14.78 4.72
N ASP A 32 22.82 -15.26 4.57
CA ASP A 32 23.43 -15.55 3.28
C ASP A 32 22.68 -16.64 2.49
N LYS A 33 22.18 -17.68 3.16
CA LYS A 33 21.47 -18.78 2.47
C LYS A 33 20.12 -18.29 1.92
N LEU A 34 19.38 -17.51 2.71
CA LEU A 34 18.10 -16.94 2.31
C LEU A 34 18.25 -15.94 1.17
N VAL A 35 19.20 -15.01 1.30
CA VAL A 35 19.46 -14.00 0.26
C VAL A 35 19.92 -14.66 -1.04
N ASN A 36 20.77 -15.69 -0.97
CA ASN A 36 21.20 -16.42 -2.15
C ASN A 36 20.05 -17.21 -2.79
N ALA A 37 19.17 -17.84 -2.01
CA ALA A 37 18.00 -18.54 -2.56
C ALA A 37 16.99 -17.59 -3.23
N ALA A 38 16.77 -16.40 -2.66
CA ALA A 38 15.94 -15.36 -3.27
C ALA A 38 16.57 -14.81 -4.55
N ARG A 39 17.87 -14.54 -4.54
CA ARG A 39 18.63 -14.13 -5.73
C ARG A 39 18.55 -15.19 -6.82
N PHE A 40 18.73 -16.46 -6.47
CA PHE A 40 18.65 -17.58 -7.41
C PHE A 40 17.25 -17.68 -8.05
N SER A 41 16.18 -17.51 -7.25
CA SER A 41 14.80 -17.49 -7.75
C SER A 41 14.55 -16.34 -8.74
N ALA A 42 15.06 -15.14 -8.45
CA ALA A 42 14.99 -14.00 -9.36
C ALA A 42 15.81 -14.23 -10.64
N GLN A 43 17.01 -14.79 -10.54
CA GLN A 43 17.86 -15.12 -11.68
C GLN A 43 17.26 -16.20 -12.58
N ALA A 44 16.67 -17.25 -11.99
CA ALA A 44 15.96 -18.29 -12.73
C ALA A 44 14.78 -17.69 -13.51
N THR A 45 14.01 -16.81 -12.89
CA THR A 45 12.88 -16.11 -13.52
C THR A 45 13.35 -15.19 -14.65
N ALA A 46 14.43 -14.44 -14.45
CA ALA A 46 15.02 -13.59 -15.49
C ALA A 46 15.57 -14.42 -16.66
N ARG A 47 16.21 -15.56 -16.38
CA ARG A 47 16.69 -16.50 -17.42
C ARG A 47 15.52 -17.09 -18.20
N PHE A 48 14.44 -17.48 -17.51
CA PHE A 48 13.23 -17.96 -18.15
C PHE A 48 12.68 -16.93 -19.14
N PHE A 49 12.50 -15.66 -18.73
CA PHE A 49 12.02 -14.62 -19.65
C PHE A 49 12.97 -14.33 -20.81
N ARG A 50 14.30 -14.37 -20.58
CA ARG A 50 15.29 -14.22 -21.67
C ARG A 50 15.22 -15.35 -22.68
N ASN A 51 15.01 -16.58 -22.22
CA ASN A 51 14.91 -17.75 -23.10
C ASN A 51 13.62 -17.76 -23.94
N LEU A 52 12.58 -17.04 -23.49
CA LEU A 52 11.32 -16.87 -24.23
C LEU A 52 11.33 -15.74 -25.26
N GLN A 53 12.44 -15.00 -25.41
CA GLN A 53 12.54 -13.94 -26.40
C GLN A 53 12.50 -14.52 -27.82
N SER A 54 11.80 -13.86 -28.74
CA SER A 54 11.52 -14.39 -30.09
C SER A 54 12.78 -14.80 -30.85
N TRP A 55 13.88 -14.05 -30.72
CA TRP A 55 15.16 -14.33 -31.37
C TRP A 55 15.90 -15.55 -30.78
N ARG A 56 15.60 -15.95 -29.53
CA ARG A 56 16.15 -17.16 -28.89
C ARG A 56 15.39 -18.41 -29.26
N LEU A 57 14.14 -18.24 -29.68
CA LEU A 57 13.26 -19.32 -30.14
C LEU A 57 13.30 -19.47 -31.67
N ASP A 58 14.09 -18.64 -32.35
CA ASP A 58 14.23 -18.70 -33.79
C ASP A 58 14.98 -19.99 -34.20
N GLY A 59 14.54 -20.62 -35.28
CA GLY A 59 15.06 -21.92 -35.74
C GLY A 59 14.62 -23.15 -34.93
N LEU A 60 13.89 -22.98 -33.81
CA LEU A 60 13.31 -24.10 -33.06
C LEU A 60 11.95 -24.52 -33.62
N ASP A 61 11.70 -25.84 -33.63
CA ASP A 61 10.38 -26.39 -33.94
C ASP A 61 9.37 -26.15 -32.79
N ALA A 62 8.10 -26.48 -33.02
CA ALA A 62 7.04 -26.23 -32.04
C ALA A 62 7.21 -27.06 -30.74
N LEU A 63 7.78 -28.26 -30.83
CA LEU A 63 8.00 -29.15 -29.68
C LEU A 63 9.14 -28.60 -28.81
N GLN A 64 10.25 -28.24 -29.44
CA GLN A 64 11.42 -27.63 -28.81
C GLN A 64 11.08 -26.30 -28.12
N LYS A 65 10.24 -25.47 -28.76
CA LYS A 65 9.73 -24.24 -28.13
C LYS A 65 8.92 -24.54 -26.87
N THR A 66 8.12 -25.61 -26.90
CA THR A 66 7.34 -26.05 -25.74
C THR A 66 8.26 -26.56 -24.63
N ASP A 67 9.32 -27.30 -24.97
CA ASP A 67 10.30 -27.78 -24.00
C ASP A 67 11.04 -26.63 -23.30
N VAL A 68 11.39 -25.57 -24.03
CA VAL A 68 12.00 -24.35 -23.44
C VAL A 68 11.05 -23.73 -22.40
N VAL A 69 9.75 -23.69 -22.68
CA VAL A 69 8.74 -23.18 -21.74
C VAL A 69 8.65 -24.06 -20.49
N ILE A 70 8.51 -25.38 -20.69
CA ILE A 70 8.33 -26.35 -19.59
C ILE A 70 9.56 -26.37 -18.68
N ASN A 71 10.75 -26.48 -19.26
CA ASN A 71 12.01 -26.54 -18.50
C ASN A 71 12.24 -25.25 -17.73
N GLY A 72 12.06 -24.09 -18.38
CA GLY A 72 12.21 -22.80 -17.71
C GLY A 72 11.20 -22.59 -16.58
N ASN A 73 9.95 -23.02 -16.75
CA ASN A 73 8.97 -23.00 -15.66
C ASN A 73 9.37 -23.94 -14.51
N ASN A 74 9.85 -25.15 -14.82
CA ASN A 74 10.29 -26.11 -13.80
C ASN A 74 11.48 -25.56 -12.99
N ASP A 75 12.48 -24.95 -13.65
CA ASP A 75 13.62 -24.32 -12.99
C ASP A 75 13.19 -23.22 -12.01
N VAL A 76 12.24 -22.37 -12.42
CA VAL A 76 11.67 -21.32 -11.57
C VAL A 76 10.94 -21.91 -10.36
N GLN A 77 10.14 -22.96 -10.56
CA GLN A 77 9.48 -23.67 -9.47
C GLN A 77 10.50 -24.32 -8.51
N LEU A 78 11.54 -24.93 -9.08
CA LEU A 78 12.79 -25.39 -8.47
C LEU A 78 13.30 -24.45 -7.38
N ALA A 79 13.65 -23.26 -7.87
CA ALA A 79 14.24 -22.20 -7.08
C ALA A 79 13.28 -21.68 -5.99
N LEU A 80 12.02 -21.44 -6.36
CA LEU A 80 11.00 -20.93 -5.42
C LEU A 80 10.67 -21.95 -4.31
N GLN A 81 10.60 -23.24 -4.62
CA GLN A 81 10.39 -24.29 -3.61
C GLN A 81 11.56 -24.37 -2.63
N SER A 82 12.80 -24.24 -3.13
CA SER A 82 14.00 -24.23 -2.30
C SER A 82 14.01 -23.04 -1.35
N LEU A 83 13.66 -21.85 -1.84
CA LEU A 83 13.46 -20.67 -1.00
C LEU A 83 12.36 -20.88 0.04
N ASN A 84 11.22 -21.44 -0.35
CA ASN A 84 10.10 -21.66 0.58
C ASN A 84 10.49 -22.59 1.74
N LYS A 85 11.23 -23.67 1.47
CA LYS A 85 11.74 -24.57 2.51
C LYS A 85 12.62 -23.86 3.53
N LEU A 86 13.45 -22.91 3.09
CA LEU A 86 14.29 -22.11 3.99
C LEU A 86 13.47 -21.12 4.83
N VAL A 87 12.40 -20.56 4.27
CA VAL A 87 11.51 -19.65 4.99
C VAL A 87 10.66 -20.39 6.02
N ASP A 88 10.22 -21.61 5.73
CA ASP A 88 9.34 -22.39 6.61
C ASP A 88 9.99 -22.80 7.95
N VAL A 89 11.33 -22.83 8.02
CA VAL A 89 12.07 -23.18 9.24
C VAL A 89 12.39 -21.99 10.14
N LEU A 90 12.06 -20.76 9.73
CA LEU A 90 12.43 -19.56 10.47
C LEU A 90 11.57 -19.33 11.74
N PRO A 91 12.15 -18.82 12.84
CA PRO A 91 11.41 -18.47 14.04
C PRO A 91 10.34 -17.40 13.75
N ARG A 92 9.14 -17.59 14.29
CA ARG A 92 7.97 -16.74 14.02
C ARG A 92 8.03 -15.46 14.87
N GLY A 93 7.97 -14.28 14.23
CA GLY A 93 7.88 -12.97 14.92
C GLY A 93 6.49 -12.65 15.49
N PHE A 94 5.45 -13.30 14.96
CA PHE A 94 4.11 -13.28 15.53
C PHE A 94 3.63 -14.73 15.58
N THR A 95 3.43 -15.25 16.79
CA THR A 95 2.59 -16.43 16.95
C THR A 95 1.23 -15.90 17.35
N LEU A 96 0.17 -16.23 16.61
CA LEU A 96 -1.17 -16.35 17.20
C LEU A 96 -1.01 -17.06 18.55
N GLY A 97 -1.02 -16.29 19.63
CA GLY A 97 -0.73 -16.81 20.96
C GLY A 97 -1.69 -17.95 21.27
N LYS A 98 -1.35 -18.79 22.26
CA LYS A 98 -2.23 -19.86 22.76
C LYS A 98 -3.62 -19.37 23.26
N SER A 99 -3.95 -18.08 23.14
CA SER A 99 -5.22 -17.49 23.55
C SER A 99 -6.09 -17.13 22.35
N GLY A 100 -7.09 -17.98 22.07
CA GLY A 100 -8.24 -17.65 21.22
C GLY A 100 -8.33 -18.47 19.94
N ASP A 101 -9.55 -18.62 19.42
CA ASP A 101 -9.77 -19.16 18.09
C ASP A 101 -9.26 -18.16 17.03
N PRO A 102 -8.32 -18.54 16.14
CA PRO A 102 -7.84 -17.63 15.09
C PRO A 102 -8.96 -17.10 14.19
N GLY A 103 -10.03 -17.89 14.00
CA GLY A 103 -11.20 -17.47 13.23
C GLY A 103 -11.99 -16.35 13.87
N GLU A 104 -12.15 -16.39 15.20
CA GLU A 104 -12.75 -15.31 16.00
C GLU A 104 -11.84 -14.07 16.03
N ILE A 105 -10.52 -14.25 16.13
CA ILE A 105 -9.58 -13.12 16.16
C ILE A 105 -9.65 -12.34 14.83
N VAL A 106 -9.62 -13.03 13.69
CA VAL A 106 -9.78 -12.39 12.37
C VAL A 106 -11.08 -11.59 12.30
N GLU A 107 -12.20 -12.18 12.68
CA GLU A 107 -13.50 -11.50 12.66
C GLU A 107 -13.54 -10.30 13.58
N LYS A 108 -12.99 -10.44 14.78
CA LYS A 108 -12.91 -9.36 15.76
C LYS A 108 -12.09 -8.19 15.21
N GLU A 109 -10.96 -8.45 14.56
CA GLU A 109 -10.10 -7.40 14.03
C GLU A 109 -10.69 -6.72 12.78
N LEU A 110 -11.34 -7.47 11.88
CA LEU A 110 -12.09 -6.87 10.76
C LEU A 110 -13.29 -6.05 11.24
N ALA A 111 -14.01 -6.52 12.27
CA ALA A 111 -15.12 -5.78 12.88
C ALA A 111 -14.63 -4.51 13.59
N LYS A 112 -13.48 -4.57 14.28
CA LYS A 112 -12.84 -3.38 14.85
C LYS A 112 -12.43 -2.38 13.78
N ALA A 113 -11.88 -2.85 12.65
CA ALA A 113 -11.54 -1.99 11.53
C ALA A 113 -12.79 -1.28 10.99
N MET A 114 -13.89 -2.01 10.77
CA MET A 114 -15.16 -1.40 10.36
C MET A 114 -15.65 -0.37 11.37
N LYS A 115 -15.65 -0.71 12.66
CA LYS A 115 -16.08 0.21 13.73
C LYS A 115 -15.22 1.47 13.80
N ALA A 116 -13.91 1.37 13.57
CA ALA A 116 -13.03 2.53 13.49
C ALA A 116 -13.41 3.42 12.29
N VAL A 117 -13.72 2.83 11.14
CA VAL A 117 -14.17 3.56 9.95
C VAL A 117 -15.52 4.23 10.16
N GLU A 118 -16.47 3.56 10.82
CA GLU A 118 -17.78 4.15 11.17
C GLU A 118 -17.63 5.31 12.17
N ALA A 119 -16.77 5.14 13.19
CA ALA A 119 -16.45 6.21 14.14
C ALA A 119 -15.77 7.40 13.45
N ALA A 120 -14.87 7.15 12.50
CA ALA A 120 -14.25 8.15 11.66
C ALA A 120 -15.28 8.93 10.82
N ALA A 121 -16.22 8.22 10.19
CA ALA A 121 -17.31 8.85 9.43
C ALA A 121 -18.20 9.73 10.32
N ALA A 122 -18.56 9.24 11.51
CA ALA A 122 -19.34 10.02 12.49
C ALA A 122 -18.59 11.28 12.96
N ARG A 123 -17.28 11.18 13.20
CA ARG A 123 -16.42 12.33 13.53
C ARG A 123 -16.39 13.37 12.41
N LEU A 124 -16.29 12.95 11.15
CA LEU A 124 -16.33 13.88 10.01
C LEU A 124 -17.66 14.64 9.91
N VAL A 125 -18.78 13.96 10.15
CA VAL A 125 -20.10 14.61 10.21
C VAL A 125 -20.16 15.62 11.35
N ALA A 126 -19.63 15.28 12.54
CA ALA A 126 -19.56 16.20 13.66
C ALA A 126 -18.70 17.44 13.35
N LEU A 127 -17.55 17.26 12.68
CA LEU A 127 -16.67 18.36 12.24
C LEU A 127 -17.33 19.25 11.20
N ARG A 128 -18.17 18.69 10.32
CA ARG A 128 -18.95 19.44 9.35
C ARG A 128 -19.99 20.35 10.01
N ASN A 129 -20.63 19.86 11.06
CA ASN A 129 -21.69 20.58 11.78
C ASN A 129 -21.17 21.54 12.85
N LYS A 130 -19.85 21.60 13.08
CA LYS A 130 -19.25 22.51 14.05
C LYS A 130 -19.43 23.96 13.59
N PRO A 131 -19.97 24.86 14.42
CA PRO A 131 -20.14 26.27 14.05
C PRO A 131 -18.78 26.90 13.74
N ARG A 132 -18.74 27.69 12.66
CA ARG A 132 -17.54 28.37 12.14
C ARG A 132 -17.79 29.87 12.08
N ASP A 133 -16.71 30.63 12.12
CA ASP A 133 -16.77 32.08 11.97
C ASP A 133 -17.36 32.44 10.58
N PRO A 134 -18.53 33.10 10.52
CA PRO A 134 -19.14 33.52 9.26
C PRO A 134 -18.25 34.49 8.45
N PHE A 135 -17.31 35.18 9.11
CA PHE A 135 -16.42 36.14 8.47
C PHE A 135 -15.20 35.48 7.79
N ALA A 136 -14.96 34.18 8.04
CA ALA A 136 -13.86 33.41 7.46
C ALA A 136 -14.27 32.63 6.18
N ALA A 137 -14.98 33.28 5.25
CA ALA A 137 -15.61 32.61 4.11
C ALA A 137 -14.65 31.80 3.21
N TYR A 138 -13.40 32.24 3.07
CA TYR A 138 -12.37 31.50 2.32
C TYR A 138 -11.95 30.22 3.06
N GLU A 139 -11.61 30.32 4.35
CA GLU A 139 -11.24 29.16 5.19
C GLU A 139 -12.38 28.13 5.28
N VAL A 140 -13.63 28.60 5.34
CA VAL A 140 -14.81 27.72 5.35
C VAL A 140 -14.87 26.85 4.09
N LYS A 141 -14.64 27.42 2.89
CA LYS A 141 -14.64 26.65 1.63
C LYS A 141 -13.51 25.62 1.58
N VAL A 142 -12.33 25.99 2.09
CA VAL A 142 -11.17 25.08 2.20
C VAL A 142 -11.47 23.92 3.15
N HIS A 143 -12.07 24.21 4.30
CA HIS A 143 -12.44 23.21 5.29
C HIS A 143 -13.52 22.25 4.77
N GLU A 144 -14.53 22.74 4.05
CA GLU A 144 -15.56 21.90 3.43
C GLU A 144 -14.97 20.97 2.37
N ALA A 145 -14.10 21.50 1.50
CA ALA A 145 -13.36 20.74 0.51
C ALA A 145 -12.58 19.56 1.13
N ILE A 146 -11.86 19.81 2.23
CA ILE A 146 -11.10 18.79 2.96
C ILE A 146 -12.03 17.73 3.57
N LEU A 147 -13.12 18.16 4.20
CA LEU A 147 -14.08 17.24 4.83
C LEU A 147 -14.81 16.35 3.82
N ASP A 148 -15.17 16.89 2.65
CA ASP A 148 -15.79 16.12 1.58
C ASP A 148 -14.82 15.07 1.04
N ALA A 149 -13.55 15.43 0.83
CA ALA A 149 -12.51 14.50 0.40
C ALA A 149 -12.26 13.38 1.43
N ALA A 150 -12.11 13.75 2.70
CA ALA A 150 -11.92 12.78 3.79
C ALA A 150 -13.14 11.85 3.97
N SER A 151 -14.35 12.37 3.77
CA SER A 151 -15.60 11.58 3.80
C SER A 151 -15.66 10.59 2.64
N ALA A 152 -15.25 11.00 1.44
CA ALA A 152 -15.17 10.12 0.27
C ALA A 152 -14.15 8.99 0.50
N VAL A 153 -12.97 9.28 1.05
CA VAL A 153 -11.97 8.27 1.42
C VAL A 153 -12.55 7.31 2.45
N THR A 154 -13.12 7.83 3.54
CA THR A 154 -13.68 7.01 4.64
C THR A 154 -14.79 6.08 4.14
N SER A 155 -15.67 6.58 3.26
CA SER A 155 -16.75 5.78 2.67
C SER A 155 -16.22 4.67 1.77
N ALA A 156 -15.18 4.95 0.96
CA ALA A 156 -14.55 3.94 0.12
C ALA A 156 -13.82 2.87 0.96
N VAL A 157 -13.17 3.27 2.07
CA VAL A 157 -12.53 2.34 3.01
C VAL A 157 -13.58 1.44 3.67
N ALA A 158 -14.73 2.00 4.07
CA ALA A 158 -15.82 1.20 4.63
C ALA A 158 -16.26 0.09 3.66
N GLU A 159 -16.45 0.45 2.38
CA GLU A 159 -16.84 -0.53 1.37
C GLU A 159 -15.75 -1.58 1.13
N LEU A 160 -14.48 -1.17 1.16
CA LEU A 160 -13.36 -2.10 1.07
C LEU A 160 -13.34 -3.10 2.23
N VAL A 161 -13.53 -2.66 3.48
CA VAL A 161 -13.53 -3.57 4.63
C VAL A 161 -14.72 -4.53 4.57
N ARG A 162 -15.89 -4.11 4.05
CA ARG A 162 -17.02 -5.02 3.77
C ARG A 162 -16.66 -6.07 2.72
N ALA A 163 -16.10 -5.63 1.60
CA ALA A 163 -15.68 -6.51 0.52
C ALA A 163 -14.59 -7.49 0.97
N ALA A 164 -13.61 -7.04 1.75
CA ALA A 164 -12.56 -7.86 2.34
C ALA A 164 -13.12 -8.92 3.31
N THR A 165 -14.11 -8.54 4.13
CA THR A 165 -14.80 -9.46 5.04
C THR A 165 -15.59 -10.52 4.26
N ALA A 166 -16.29 -10.12 3.20
CA ALA A 166 -17.01 -11.06 2.32
C ALA A 166 -16.05 -12.00 1.59
N ALA A 167 -14.97 -11.48 1.02
CA ALA A 167 -13.93 -12.25 0.36
C ALA A 167 -13.29 -13.27 1.32
N GLN A 168 -12.96 -12.86 2.54
CA GLN A 168 -12.44 -13.76 3.57
C GLN A 168 -13.42 -14.92 3.85
N LYS A 169 -14.72 -14.62 3.98
CA LYS A 169 -15.74 -15.65 4.25
C LYS A 169 -15.83 -16.66 3.11
N ASP A 170 -15.84 -16.19 1.87
CA ASP A 170 -15.83 -17.03 0.68
C ASP A 170 -14.60 -17.93 0.62
N ILE A 171 -13.42 -17.37 0.91
CA ILE A 171 -12.15 -18.11 0.92
C ILE A 171 -12.20 -19.26 1.92
N VAL A 172 -12.67 -18.99 3.13
CA VAL A 172 -12.77 -20.01 4.18
C VAL A 172 -13.82 -21.05 3.80
N GLN A 173 -14.96 -20.64 3.27
CA GLN A 173 -16.04 -21.55 2.87
C GLN A 173 -15.61 -22.48 1.74
N ALA A 174 -14.95 -21.95 0.71
CA ALA A 174 -14.45 -22.73 -0.42
C ALA A 174 -13.23 -23.58 -0.03
N GLY A 175 -12.34 -23.06 0.82
CA GLY A 175 -11.04 -23.68 1.12
C GLY A 175 -11.04 -24.68 2.28
N ARG A 176 -12.02 -24.65 3.18
CA ARG A 176 -12.01 -25.53 4.37
C ARG A 176 -12.36 -26.99 4.06
N GLY A 177 -13.10 -27.26 2.98
CA GLY A 177 -13.63 -28.59 2.70
C GLY A 177 -14.41 -29.16 3.90
N ALA A 178 -14.07 -30.36 4.35
CA ALA A 178 -14.65 -30.98 5.54
C ALA A 178 -14.06 -30.46 6.88
N SER A 179 -13.02 -29.63 6.84
CA SER A 179 -12.38 -29.10 8.06
C SER A 179 -13.20 -28.01 8.71
N SER A 180 -13.02 -27.84 10.03
CA SER A 180 -13.58 -26.70 10.75
C SER A 180 -12.91 -25.39 10.31
N ARG A 181 -13.62 -24.28 10.49
CA ARG A 181 -13.12 -22.93 10.23
C ARG A 181 -11.84 -22.64 11.02
N THR A 182 -11.82 -22.98 12.31
CA THR A 182 -10.63 -22.90 13.17
C THR A 182 -9.44 -23.66 12.61
N ALA A 183 -9.66 -24.90 12.15
CA ALA A 183 -8.60 -25.71 11.57
C ALA A 183 -8.05 -25.10 10.27
N PHE A 184 -8.91 -24.49 9.45
CA PHE A 184 -8.48 -23.79 8.24
C PHE A 184 -7.57 -22.59 8.54
N TYR A 185 -7.94 -21.74 9.51
CA TYR A 185 -7.08 -20.61 9.89
C TYR A 185 -5.77 -21.04 10.54
N LYS A 186 -5.80 -22.07 11.39
CA LYS A 186 -4.57 -22.64 11.98
C LYS A 186 -3.63 -23.21 10.91
N LYS A 187 -4.18 -23.89 9.90
CA LYS A 187 -3.41 -24.40 8.75
C LYS A 187 -2.84 -23.27 7.91
N ASN A 188 -3.59 -22.18 7.72
CA ASN A 188 -3.20 -21.01 6.94
C ASN A 188 -2.79 -19.85 7.85
N ASN A 189 -1.89 -20.12 8.81
CA ASN A 189 -1.53 -19.15 9.86
C ASN A 189 -0.95 -17.83 9.31
N ARG A 190 -0.02 -17.87 8.34
CA ARG A 190 0.60 -16.68 7.73
C ARG A 190 -0.44 -15.77 7.08
N TRP A 191 -1.40 -16.38 6.39
CA TRP A 191 -2.52 -15.67 5.78
C TRP A 191 -3.42 -15.03 6.86
N THR A 192 -3.73 -15.79 7.91
CA THR A 192 -4.51 -15.32 9.07
C THR A 192 -3.85 -14.12 9.74
N GLU A 193 -2.55 -14.18 9.99
CA GLU A 193 -1.76 -13.12 10.63
C GLU A 193 -1.64 -11.89 9.74
N GLY A 194 -1.41 -12.08 8.44
CA GLY A 194 -1.39 -10.99 7.46
C GLY A 194 -2.73 -10.25 7.39
N LEU A 195 -3.84 -10.98 7.42
CA LEU A 195 -5.19 -10.39 7.43
C LEU A 195 -5.46 -9.60 8.72
N ILE A 196 -5.07 -10.13 9.88
CA ILE A 196 -5.19 -9.44 11.17
C ILE A 196 -4.37 -8.14 11.16
N SER A 197 -3.11 -8.22 10.73
CA SER A 197 -2.21 -7.08 10.70
C SER A 197 -2.73 -5.98 9.76
N ALA A 198 -3.17 -6.36 8.56
CA ALA A 198 -3.71 -5.42 7.60
C ALA A 198 -5.00 -4.74 8.10
N ALA A 199 -5.91 -5.49 8.76
CA ALA A 199 -7.12 -4.92 9.35
C ALA A 199 -6.78 -3.86 10.42
N LYS A 200 -5.80 -4.14 11.29
CA LYS A 200 -5.31 -3.18 12.29
C LYS A 200 -4.69 -1.94 11.65
N ALA A 201 -3.87 -2.12 10.62
CA ALA A 201 -3.25 -1.02 9.90
C ALA A 201 -4.30 -0.09 9.26
N VAL A 202 -5.34 -0.66 8.63
CA VAL A 202 -6.45 0.14 8.07
C VAL A 202 -7.20 0.92 9.14
N ALA A 203 -7.45 0.31 10.31
CA ALA A 203 -8.10 0.99 11.43
C ALA A 203 -7.26 2.19 11.93
N ALA A 204 -5.95 1.98 12.11
CA ALA A 204 -5.03 3.01 12.57
C ALA A 204 -4.86 4.15 11.55
N ALA A 205 -4.66 3.83 10.28
CA ALA A 205 -4.52 4.81 9.21
C ALA A 205 -5.79 5.65 9.04
N THR A 206 -6.97 5.03 9.15
CA THR A 206 -8.25 5.76 9.07
C THR A 206 -8.42 6.73 10.23
N ASN A 207 -8.10 6.32 11.47
CA ASN A 207 -8.13 7.24 12.62
C ASN A 207 -7.15 8.40 12.43
N THR A 208 -5.93 8.11 11.99
CA THR A 208 -4.88 9.11 11.74
C THR A 208 -5.33 10.10 10.67
N LEU A 209 -6.00 9.66 9.60
CA LEU A 209 -6.56 10.55 8.58
C LEU A 209 -7.54 11.56 9.18
N ILE A 210 -8.46 11.12 10.05
CA ILE A 210 -9.49 12.00 10.62
C ILE A 210 -8.91 12.94 11.67
N GLU A 211 -7.99 12.45 12.51
CA GLU A 211 -7.26 13.29 13.47
C GLU A 211 -6.41 14.33 12.75
N THR A 212 -5.82 13.96 11.60
CA THR A 212 -5.07 14.88 10.76
C THR A 212 -5.98 15.92 10.15
N ALA A 213 -7.13 15.51 9.59
CA ALA A 213 -8.12 16.42 9.04
C ALA A 213 -8.61 17.42 10.11
N ASP A 214 -9.03 16.97 11.29
CA ASP A 214 -9.41 17.86 12.40
C ASP A 214 -8.28 18.81 12.80
N GLY A 215 -7.04 18.31 12.84
CA GLY A 215 -5.86 19.13 13.08
C GLY A 215 -5.68 20.24 12.03
N VAL A 216 -5.91 19.95 10.75
CA VAL A 216 -5.82 20.95 9.68
C VAL A 216 -6.94 21.98 9.82
N LEU A 217 -8.18 21.56 10.08
CA LEU A 217 -9.31 22.46 10.31
C LEU A 217 -9.15 23.36 11.55
N SER A 218 -8.33 22.95 12.51
CA SER A 218 -8.04 23.70 13.75
C SER A 218 -6.69 24.43 13.72
N GLY A 219 -5.98 24.41 12.59
CA GLY A 219 -4.65 25.04 12.45
C GLY A 219 -3.52 24.37 13.23
N ARG A 220 -3.75 23.19 13.82
CA ARG A 220 -2.73 22.41 14.55
C ARG A 220 -1.82 21.63 13.62
N ASN A 221 -2.33 21.26 12.44
CA ASN A 221 -1.64 20.44 11.46
C ASN A 221 -1.57 21.17 10.12
N SER A 222 -0.51 20.85 9.35
CA SER A 222 -0.37 21.40 8.00
C SER A 222 -1.16 20.56 6.98
N PRO A 223 -1.64 21.16 5.87
CA PRO A 223 -2.33 20.39 4.83
C PRO A 223 -1.46 19.27 4.23
N GLU A 224 -0.14 19.43 4.18
CA GLU A 224 0.78 18.38 3.72
C GLU A 224 0.73 17.12 4.60
N GLN A 225 0.47 17.25 5.91
CA GLN A 225 0.28 16.08 6.78
C GLN A 225 -0.94 15.26 6.34
N LEU A 226 -1.98 15.91 5.81
CA LEU A 226 -3.15 15.23 5.27
C LEU A 226 -2.83 14.41 4.01
N ILE A 227 -1.88 14.88 3.19
CA ILE A 227 -1.35 14.11 2.04
C ILE A 227 -0.67 12.83 2.54
N VAL A 228 0.16 12.94 3.59
CA VAL A 228 0.86 11.78 4.17
C VAL A 228 -0.13 10.78 4.75
N ALA A 229 -1.10 11.24 5.55
CA ALA A 229 -2.13 10.38 6.12
C ALA A 229 -2.99 9.69 5.04
N SER A 230 -3.33 10.39 3.96
CA SER A 230 -4.07 9.78 2.84
C SER A 230 -3.26 8.72 2.10
N ASN A 231 -1.95 8.89 1.95
CA ASN A 231 -1.08 7.88 1.35
C ASN A 231 -0.95 6.64 2.25
N ASP A 232 -0.93 6.82 3.57
CA ASP A 232 -0.91 5.70 4.52
C ASP A 232 -2.22 4.88 4.48
N VAL A 233 -3.37 5.56 4.33
CA VAL A 233 -4.65 4.87 4.06
C VAL A 233 -4.59 4.07 2.75
N ALA A 234 -4.05 4.64 1.68
CA ALA A 234 -3.90 3.91 0.41
C ALA A 234 -2.97 2.69 0.53
N ALA A 235 -1.88 2.80 1.30
CA ALA A 235 -0.93 1.71 1.51
C ALA A 235 -1.54 0.58 2.36
N SER A 236 -2.11 0.91 3.53
CA SER A 236 -2.73 -0.06 4.44
C SER A 236 -3.92 -0.79 3.80
N THR A 237 -4.72 -0.08 3.00
CA THR A 237 -5.83 -0.70 2.25
C THR A 237 -5.35 -1.60 1.12
N ALA A 238 -4.24 -1.26 0.44
CA ALA A 238 -3.61 -2.16 -0.53
C ALA A 238 -3.09 -3.44 0.14
N GLN A 239 -2.51 -3.33 1.35
CA GLN A 239 -2.11 -4.50 2.14
C GLN A 239 -3.31 -5.39 2.49
N LEU A 240 -4.44 -4.79 2.89
CA LEU A 240 -5.67 -5.54 3.17
C LEU A 240 -6.18 -6.27 1.94
N VAL A 241 -6.18 -5.63 0.77
CA VAL A 241 -6.56 -6.27 -0.50
C VAL A 241 -5.63 -7.45 -0.81
N ALA A 242 -4.32 -7.26 -0.67
CA ALA A 242 -3.36 -8.34 -0.88
C ALA A 242 -3.59 -9.52 0.08
N ALA A 243 -3.91 -9.25 1.35
CA ALA A 243 -4.23 -10.28 2.33
C ALA A 243 -5.60 -10.94 2.09
N SER A 244 -6.58 -10.21 1.56
CA SER A 244 -7.93 -10.72 1.26
C SER A 244 -8.07 -11.38 -0.11
N ARG A 245 -7.02 -11.31 -0.94
CA ARG A 245 -6.92 -12.05 -2.19
C ARG A 245 -6.51 -13.49 -1.93
N VAL A 246 -7.19 -14.43 -2.57
CA VAL A 246 -6.73 -15.82 -2.70
C VAL A 246 -6.88 -16.25 -4.14
N ARG A 247 -5.92 -17.05 -4.61
CA ARG A 247 -5.98 -17.68 -5.93
C ARG A 247 -7.33 -18.37 -6.08
N ALA A 248 -8.12 -17.93 -7.06
CA ALA A 248 -9.40 -18.52 -7.40
C ALA A 248 -9.25 -20.05 -7.49
N VAL A 249 -9.87 -20.77 -6.54
CA VAL A 249 -9.97 -22.23 -6.64
C VAL A 249 -10.86 -22.49 -7.87
N GLY A 250 -10.26 -22.99 -8.95
CA GLY A 250 -10.95 -23.30 -10.20
C GLY A 250 -10.95 -22.20 -11.28
N GLY A 251 -10.14 -21.13 -11.15
CA GLY A 251 -9.95 -20.15 -12.24
C GLY A 251 -11.12 -19.20 -12.50
N ILE A 252 -12.22 -19.30 -11.74
CA ILE A 252 -13.36 -18.39 -11.82
C ILE A 252 -13.16 -17.28 -10.80
N ALA A 253 -13.12 -16.02 -11.24
CA ALA A 253 -13.10 -14.87 -10.33
C ALA A 253 -14.40 -14.88 -9.50
N SER A 254 -14.29 -15.06 -8.17
CA SER A 254 -15.45 -14.95 -7.29
C SER A 254 -16.00 -13.53 -7.34
N ARG A 255 -17.33 -13.38 -7.30
CA ARG A 255 -18.01 -12.08 -7.25
C ARG A 255 -17.48 -11.20 -6.10
N THR A 256 -17.08 -11.80 -4.98
CA THR A 256 -16.48 -11.09 -3.84
C THR A 256 -15.07 -10.57 -4.15
N GLN A 257 -14.30 -11.26 -5.00
CA GLN A 257 -12.99 -10.78 -5.44
C GLN A 257 -13.13 -9.61 -6.42
N GLU A 258 -14.12 -9.63 -7.31
CA GLU A 258 -14.43 -8.47 -8.17
C GLU A 258 -14.89 -7.26 -7.36
N GLY A 259 -15.73 -7.47 -6.34
CA GLY A 259 -16.12 -6.44 -5.38
C GLY A 259 -14.92 -5.86 -4.63
N LEU A 260 -14.00 -6.70 -4.18
CA LEU A 260 -12.76 -6.29 -3.50
C LEU A 260 -11.88 -5.41 -4.38
N GLU A 261 -11.68 -5.79 -5.65
CA GLU A 261 -10.91 -4.99 -6.63
C GLU A 261 -11.57 -3.65 -6.93
N THR A 262 -12.89 -3.64 -7.06
CA THR A 262 -13.66 -2.41 -7.31
C THR A 262 -13.54 -1.45 -6.13
N ALA A 263 -13.72 -1.96 -4.90
CA ALA A 263 -13.56 -1.17 -3.69
C ALA A 263 -12.13 -0.64 -3.52
N SER A 264 -11.11 -1.46 -3.81
CA SER A 264 -9.70 -1.04 -3.78
C SER A 264 -9.41 0.12 -4.75
N LYS A 265 -9.91 0.03 -5.99
CA LYS A 265 -9.78 1.11 -6.98
C LYS A 265 -10.48 2.38 -6.51
N ALA A 266 -11.66 2.26 -5.88
CA ALA A 266 -12.39 3.38 -5.33
C ALA A 266 -11.60 4.09 -4.21
N VAL A 267 -10.99 3.34 -3.28
CA VAL A 267 -10.12 3.90 -2.24
C VAL A 267 -8.93 4.65 -2.85
N GLY A 268 -8.24 4.03 -3.80
CA GLY A 268 -7.10 4.67 -4.47
C GLY A 268 -7.50 5.93 -5.24
N ALA A 269 -8.68 5.94 -5.87
CA ALA A 269 -9.21 7.11 -6.55
C ALA A 269 -9.56 8.24 -5.56
N ALA A 270 -10.22 7.93 -4.44
CA ALA A 270 -10.57 8.89 -3.40
C ALA A 270 -9.31 9.50 -2.76
N CYS A 271 -8.29 8.69 -2.44
CA CYS A 271 -7.03 9.19 -1.89
C CYS A 271 -6.31 10.13 -2.87
N ARG A 272 -6.23 9.75 -4.16
CA ARG A 272 -5.65 10.64 -5.19
C ARG A 272 -6.45 11.93 -5.37
N ALA A 273 -7.78 11.86 -5.26
CA ALA A 273 -8.63 13.06 -5.33
C ALA A 273 -8.34 14.00 -4.15
N LEU A 274 -8.28 13.46 -2.92
CA LEU A 274 -7.91 14.21 -1.72
C LEU A 274 -6.54 14.87 -1.86
N VAL A 275 -5.51 14.13 -2.28
CA VAL A 275 -4.16 14.67 -2.48
C VAL A 275 -4.17 15.82 -3.50
N ARG A 276 -4.85 15.65 -4.64
CA ARG A 276 -4.96 16.71 -5.65
C ARG A 276 -5.67 17.96 -5.11
N GLN A 277 -6.71 17.77 -4.31
CA GLN A 277 -7.46 18.87 -3.72
C GLN A 277 -6.61 19.63 -2.71
N VAL A 278 -5.90 18.93 -1.83
CA VAL A 278 -4.95 19.56 -0.89
C VAL A 278 -3.82 20.28 -1.63
N GLN A 279 -3.26 19.70 -2.69
CA GLN A 279 -2.25 20.37 -3.50
C GLN A 279 -2.77 21.63 -4.20
N ALA A 280 -4.04 21.63 -4.63
CA ALA A 280 -4.66 22.82 -5.21
C ALA A 280 -4.83 23.94 -4.17
N LEU A 281 -5.09 23.58 -2.91
CA LEU A 281 -5.17 24.52 -1.78
C LEU A 281 -3.81 25.12 -1.41
N LEU A 282 -2.73 24.35 -1.59
CA LEU A 282 -1.35 24.79 -1.31
C LEU A 282 -0.73 25.63 -2.42
N ARG A 283 -1.38 25.73 -3.59
CA ARG A 283 -0.85 26.56 -4.69
C ARG A 283 -0.98 28.04 -4.34
N PRO A 284 0.09 28.84 -4.50
CA PRO A 284 0.01 30.28 -4.31
C PRO A 284 -1.05 30.88 -5.23
N SER A 285 -1.81 31.85 -4.72
CA SER A 285 -2.84 32.53 -5.52
C SER A 285 -2.17 33.32 -6.64
N ALA A 286 -2.83 33.40 -7.81
CA ALA A 286 -2.36 34.28 -8.88
C ALA A 286 -2.36 35.76 -8.45
N GLU A 287 -3.10 36.11 -7.39
CA GLU A 287 -3.12 37.44 -6.78
C GLU A 287 -1.83 37.77 -6.01
N ASP A 288 -1.05 36.77 -5.61
CA ASP A 288 0.26 36.96 -4.95
C ASP A 288 1.41 37.12 -5.97
N ALA A 289 1.10 37.16 -7.27
CA ALA A 289 2.10 37.28 -8.32
C ALA A 289 2.75 38.67 -8.32
N VAL A 290 4.02 38.74 -7.93
CA VAL A 290 4.81 39.96 -7.99
C VAL A 290 5.01 40.35 -9.47
N ASP A 291 4.60 41.56 -9.83
CA ASP A 291 4.84 42.12 -11.16
C ASP A 291 6.28 42.64 -11.29
N TYR A 292 7.18 41.73 -11.66
CA TYR A 292 8.60 42.03 -11.82
C TYR A 292 8.90 43.04 -12.94
N SER A 293 7.95 43.30 -13.85
CA SER A 293 8.14 44.26 -14.96
C SER A 293 8.14 45.72 -14.50
N LYS A 294 7.65 45.98 -13.28
CA LYS A 294 7.59 47.32 -12.67
C LYS A 294 8.82 47.67 -11.84
N LEU A 295 9.76 46.76 -11.67
CA LEU A 295 10.98 46.97 -10.90
C LEU A 295 12.06 47.68 -11.73
N GLY A 296 12.82 48.57 -11.10
CA GLY A 296 14.01 49.16 -11.73
C GLY A 296 15.08 48.09 -11.99
N ALA A 297 15.95 48.30 -13.00
CA ALA A 297 16.94 47.29 -13.41
C ALA A 297 17.86 46.79 -12.28
N HIS A 298 18.25 47.68 -11.35
CA HIS A 298 19.06 47.30 -10.19
C HIS A 298 18.25 46.48 -9.17
N GLU A 299 17.04 46.93 -8.85
CA GLU A 299 16.15 46.24 -7.90
C GLU A 299 15.73 44.85 -8.42
N PHE A 300 15.46 44.73 -9.72
CA PHE A 300 15.23 43.45 -10.38
C PHE A 300 16.42 42.51 -10.20
N LYS A 301 17.65 43.01 -10.39
CA LYS A 301 18.85 42.17 -10.26
C LYS A 301 19.10 41.71 -8.84
N VAL A 302 18.82 42.56 -7.85
CA VAL A 302 18.90 42.20 -6.42
C VAL A 302 17.86 41.13 -6.10
N ARG A 303 16.58 41.32 -6.48
CA ARG A 303 15.50 40.33 -6.29
C ARG A 303 15.81 38.99 -6.98
N GLU A 304 16.35 39.02 -8.20
CA GLU A 304 16.77 37.82 -8.92
C GLU A 304 17.84 37.05 -8.13
N MET A 305 18.86 37.75 -7.62
CA MET A 305 19.92 37.15 -6.83
C MET A 305 19.40 36.59 -5.50
N GLU A 306 18.54 37.32 -4.80
CA GLU A 306 17.88 36.86 -3.56
C GLU A 306 17.08 35.57 -3.80
N GLN A 307 16.32 35.51 -4.89
CA GLN A 307 15.55 34.32 -5.25
C GLN A 307 16.47 33.12 -5.57
N GLN A 308 17.60 33.35 -6.24
CA GLN A 308 18.60 32.30 -6.49
C GLN A 308 19.21 31.78 -5.18
N VAL A 309 19.49 32.66 -4.22
CA VAL A 309 19.98 32.27 -2.89
C VAL A 309 18.93 31.45 -2.14
N GLU A 310 17.67 31.87 -2.16
CA GLU A 310 16.57 31.12 -1.54
C GLU A 310 16.41 29.72 -2.16
N ILE A 311 16.52 29.60 -3.49
CA ILE A 311 16.49 28.29 -4.17
C ILE A 311 17.59 27.37 -3.62
N LEU A 312 18.83 27.86 -3.53
CA LEU A 312 19.95 27.07 -3.00
C LEU A 312 19.74 26.65 -1.54
N GLN A 313 19.15 27.53 -0.72
CA GLN A 313 18.81 27.20 0.67
C GLN A 313 17.74 26.12 0.75
N LEU A 314 16.68 26.21 -0.07
CA LEU A 314 15.60 25.22 -0.14
C LEU A 314 16.11 23.87 -0.64
N GLU A 315 17.00 23.84 -1.64
CA GLU A 315 17.62 22.61 -2.13
C GLU A 315 18.44 21.90 -1.04
N ASN A 316 19.24 22.67 -0.29
CA ASN A 316 20.00 22.15 0.85
C ASN A 316 19.09 21.61 1.96
N ALA A 317 18.04 22.35 2.30
CA ALA A 317 17.05 21.92 3.30
C ALA A 317 16.32 20.64 2.86
N LEU A 318 15.93 20.54 1.59
CA LEU A 318 15.29 19.36 1.01
C LEU A 318 16.23 18.14 1.05
N SER A 319 17.49 18.33 0.69
CA SER A 319 18.51 17.27 0.74
C SER A 319 18.68 16.74 2.18
N ALA A 320 18.81 17.63 3.16
CA ALA A 320 18.93 17.26 4.57
C ALA A 320 17.67 16.53 5.09
N ALA A 321 16.47 17.00 4.73
CA ALA A 321 15.21 16.35 5.09
C ALA A 321 15.11 14.94 4.50
N ARG A 322 15.50 14.75 3.23
CA ARG A 322 15.54 13.44 2.57
C ARG A 322 16.53 12.49 3.25
N SER A 323 17.69 12.98 3.67
CA SER A 323 18.68 12.17 4.41
C SER A 323 18.10 11.68 5.73
N ARG A 324 17.52 12.58 6.53
CA ARG A 324 16.87 12.22 7.82
C ARG A 324 15.73 11.22 7.65
N LEU A 325 14.86 11.41 6.66
CA LEU A 325 13.79 10.45 6.36
C LEU A 325 14.36 9.08 5.95
N GLY A 326 15.45 9.07 5.19
CA GLY A 326 16.18 7.85 4.84
C GLY A 326 16.72 7.11 6.06
N GLU A 327 17.26 7.83 7.05
CA GLU A 327 17.74 7.26 8.32
C GLU A 327 16.61 6.67 9.16
N MET A 328 15.50 7.41 9.32
CA MET A 328 14.31 6.92 10.02
C MET A 328 13.80 5.61 9.41
N ARG A 329 13.73 5.54 8.08
CA ARG A 329 13.33 4.32 7.38
C ARG A 329 14.30 3.17 7.62
N LYS A 330 15.61 3.42 7.65
CA LYS A 330 16.61 2.37 7.95
C LYS A 330 16.38 1.76 9.34
N ILE A 331 16.06 2.57 10.34
CA ILE A 331 15.77 2.11 11.71
C ILE A 331 14.46 1.33 11.75
N SER A 332 13.40 1.84 11.13
CA SER A 332 12.10 1.13 11.05
C SER A 332 12.25 -0.27 10.43
N TYR A 333 13.09 -0.44 9.40
CA TYR A 333 13.40 -1.77 8.83
C TYR A 333 14.26 -2.68 9.72
N GLN A 334 14.85 -2.16 10.79
CA GLN A 334 15.61 -2.95 11.78
C GLN A 334 14.71 -3.41 12.95
N GLU A 335 13.67 -2.63 13.27
CA GLU A 335 12.75 -2.92 14.39
C GLU A 335 11.55 -3.79 14.00
N GLU A 336 11.05 -3.70 12.76
CA GLU A 336 9.95 -4.55 12.24
C GLU A 336 10.33 -6.02 12.01
#